data_AF-A0A3P7C4J3-F1
#
_entry.id   AF-A0A3P7C4J3-F1
#
_cell.length_a   1.000
_cell.length_b   1.000
_cell.length_c   1.000
_cell.angle_alpha   90.00
_cell.angle_beta   90.00
_cell.angle_gamma   90.00
#
_symmetry.space_group_name_H-M   'P 1'
#
loop_
_entity.id
_entity.type
_entity.pdbx_description
1 polymer ?
#
loop_
_entity_poly.entity_id
_entity_poly.type
_entity_poly.pdbx_seq_one_letter_code
_entity_poly.pdbx_strand_id
1 'polypeptide(L)'
;MSCPCGRVVRRARCGERPPSPCGARCTRVYKTPSVCEQTKCAFGGHPCPDVCHFDDCPPCPQLIKAVCYCGRVDELTICGGEKAKRYHLEGVDPLEDDLDACDLACLSEADAAFARPYSALNRALFVGTVFSCEQACGRMLNCRHHRCQALCHPGDCQPCQLLPAFCLTCPCGRVPLSKLTMSGDPHGDRTRCTDPVPVCPNVCDRPNPVCGHPCPAKCHAGECPPCKLTTKITCRCGRSTKEVTCSEFAAQMASSVVLSLQHSVDGEVGGVEVGSVLLESPTR
;
A
#
# COMPACT_ATOMS: atom_id res chain seq x y z
N MET A 1 -10.68 -46.54 -18.33
CA MET A 1 -10.51 -45.13 -17.94
C MET A 1 -10.12 -45.07 -16.47
N SER A 2 -9.09 -44.28 -16.16
CA SER A 2 -8.55 -44.11 -14.81
C SER A 2 -9.04 -42.80 -14.20
N CYS A 3 -9.34 -42.83 -12.91
CA CYS A 3 -9.56 -41.63 -12.13
C CYS A 3 -8.29 -40.76 -12.12
N PRO A 4 -8.38 -39.42 -12.08
CA PRO A 4 -7.21 -38.54 -12.12
C PRO A 4 -6.23 -38.74 -10.96
N CYS A 5 -6.66 -39.33 -9.84
CA CYS A 5 -5.78 -39.72 -8.73
C CYS A 5 -5.07 -41.08 -8.91
N GLY A 6 -5.32 -41.81 -10.01
CA GLY A 6 -4.73 -43.12 -10.29
C GLY A 6 -5.23 -44.29 -9.41
N ARG A 7 -5.93 -44.01 -8.30
CA ARG A 7 -6.39 -45.02 -7.33
C ARG A 7 -7.54 -45.90 -7.81
N VAL A 8 -8.33 -45.40 -8.77
CA VAL A 8 -9.48 -46.15 -9.32
C VAL A 8 -9.28 -46.31 -10.83
N VAL A 9 -9.15 -47.55 -11.27
CA VAL A 9 -9.06 -47.91 -12.69
C VAL A 9 -10.27 -48.77 -13.03
N ARG A 10 -11.13 -48.28 -13.92
CA ARG A 10 -12.26 -49.06 -14.44
C ARG A 10 -12.04 -49.41 -15.91
N ARG A 11 -12.32 -50.65 -16.27
CA ARG A 11 -12.45 -51.06 -17.68
C ARG A 11 -13.82 -50.57 -18.16
N ALA A 12 -13.84 -49.73 -19.18
CA ALA A 12 -15.06 -49.20 -19.79
C ALA A 12 -15.21 -49.77 -21.20
N ARG A 13 -16.44 -50.02 -21.64
CA ARG A 13 -16.73 -50.42 -23.03
C ARG A 13 -16.75 -49.19 -23.94
N CYS A 14 -16.56 -49.39 -25.24
CA CYS A 14 -16.65 -48.30 -26.21
C CYS A 14 -18.05 -47.65 -26.15
N GLY A 15 -18.11 -46.33 -25.94
CA GLY A 15 -19.36 -45.56 -25.83
C GLY A 15 -19.81 -45.23 -24.40
N GLU A 16 -19.20 -45.79 -23.36
CA GLU A 16 -19.51 -45.42 -21.97
C GLU A 16 -18.92 -44.05 -21.61
N ARG A 17 -19.68 -43.24 -20.86
CA ARG A 17 -19.19 -41.95 -20.35
C ARG A 17 -17.92 -42.17 -19.49
N PRO A 18 -16.99 -41.19 -19.50
CA PRO A 18 -15.85 -41.21 -18.60
C PRO A 18 -16.28 -41.42 -17.13
N PRO A 19 -15.53 -42.21 -16.36
CA PRO A 19 -15.85 -42.43 -14.95
C PRO A 19 -15.77 -41.11 -14.21
N SER A 20 -16.77 -40.84 -13.39
CA SER A 20 -16.75 -39.74 -12.43
C SER A 20 -15.54 -39.86 -11.49
N PRO A 21 -15.10 -38.75 -10.87
CA PRO A 21 -14.02 -38.81 -9.90
C PRO A 21 -14.36 -39.79 -8.76
N CYS A 22 -13.33 -40.39 -8.16
CA CYS A 22 -13.52 -41.47 -7.19
C CYS A 22 -14.16 -41.04 -5.86
N GLY A 23 -14.37 -39.74 -5.63
CA GLY A 23 -14.91 -39.20 -4.38
C GLY A 23 -13.93 -39.21 -3.19
N ALA A 24 -12.73 -39.80 -3.34
CA ALA A 24 -11.69 -39.71 -2.32
C ALA A 24 -11.11 -38.29 -2.24
N ARG A 25 -10.55 -37.89 -1.09
CA ARG A 25 -9.86 -36.59 -0.93
C ARG A 25 -8.77 -36.42 -1.99
N CYS A 26 -8.68 -35.22 -2.56
CA CYS A 26 -7.60 -34.86 -3.47
C CYS A 26 -6.24 -34.99 -2.76
N THR A 27 -5.25 -35.53 -3.46
CA THR A 27 -3.90 -35.75 -2.90
C THR A 27 -2.93 -34.63 -3.27
N ARG A 28 -3.40 -33.60 -3.98
CA ARG A 28 -2.59 -32.45 -4.38
C ARG A 28 -2.37 -31.55 -3.16
N VAL A 29 -1.17 -31.01 -3.06
CA VAL A 29 -0.75 -30.04 -2.04
C VAL A 29 -0.38 -28.75 -2.77
N TYR A 30 -0.84 -27.61 -2.27
CA TYR A 30 -0.51 -26.30 -2.79
C TYR A 30 0.99 -26.03 -2.55
N LYS A 31 1.78 -25.85 -3.61
CA LYS A 31 3.24 -25.62 -3.51
C LYS A 31 3.58 -24.14 -3.71
N THR A 32 4.61 -23.65 -3.01
CA THR A 32 5.32 -22.38 -3.31
C THR A 32 6.29 -22.59 -4.49
N PRO A 33 6.70 -21.50 -5.18
CA PRO A 33 6.62 -21.36 -6.63
C PRO A 33 7.61 -22.28 -7.35
N SER A 34 7.10 -23.23 -8.15
CA SER A 34 7.92 -23.86 -9.19
C SER A 34 7.14 -24.67 -10.23
N VAL A 35 5.87 -25.03 -10.02
CA VAL A 35 5.20 -25.98 -10.94
C VAL A 35 3.79 -25.57 -11.41
N CYS A 36 3.09 -24.65 -10.73
CA CYS A 36 1.77 -24.21 -11.18
C CYS A 36 1.47 -22.80 -10.65
N GLU A 37 1.26 -21.85 -11.56
CA GLU A 37 1.01 -20.44 -11.24
C GLU A 37 -0.38 -20.20 -10.61
N GLN A 38 -1.27 -21.20 -10.67
CA GLN A 38 -2.67 -21.11 -10.25
C GLN A 38 -2.94 -21.60 -8.83
N THR A 39 -1.99 -22.31 -8.19
CA THR A 39 -2.17 -22.90 -6.84
C THR A 39 -1.32 -22.18 -5.79
N LYS A 40 -1.68 -20.91 -5.51
CA LYS A 40 -0.94 -20.04 -4.59
C LYS A 40 -1.33 -20.34 -3.14
N CYS A 41 -0.50 -21.10 -2.43
CA CYS A 41 -0.52 -21.11 -0.96
C CYS A 41 0.68 -20.31 -0.49
N ALA A 42 0.48 -19.36 0.41
CA ALA A 42 1.56 -18.54 0.95
C ALA A 42 2.60 -19.36 1.74
N PHE A 43 2.20 -20.50 2.33
CA PHE A 43 3.09 -21.41 3.07
C PHE A 43 3.58 -22.63 2.27
N GLY A 44 3.03 -22.87 1.07
CA GLY A 44 3.50 -23.95 0.19
C GLY A 44 3.30 -25.39 0.67
N GLY A 45 2.44 -25.62 1.68
CA GLY A 45 2.25 -26.94 2.29
C GLY A 45 0.81 -27.38 2.54
N HIS A 46 -0.21 -26.59 2.19
CA HIS A 46 -1.61 -26.95 2.52
C HIS A 46 -2.20 -27.97 1.52
N PRO A 47 -2.92 -29.00 1.99
CA PRO A 47 -3.59 -29.96 1.11
C PRO A 47 -4.83 -29.34 0.46
N CYS A 48 -5.16 -29.79 -0.76
CA CYS A 48 -6.41 -29.43 -1.41
C CYS A 48 -7.61 -29.92 -0.55
N PRO A 49 -8.59 -29.05 -0.25
CA PRO A 49 -9.74 -29.42 0.57
C PRO A 49 -10.76 -30.28 -0.21
N ASP A 50 -10.74 -30.24 -1.54
CA ASP A 50 -11.74 -30.90 -2.38
C ASP A 50 -11.56 -32.42 -2.45
N VAL A 51 -12.65 -33.08 -2.84
CA VAL A 51 -12.60 -34.45 -3.35
C VAL A 51 -11.89 -34.49 -4.70
N CYS A 52 -11.54 -35.68 -5.15
CA CYS A 52 -10.93 -35.89 -6.45
C CYS A 52 -11.75 -35.17 -7.53
N HIS A 53 -11.07 -34.38 -8.35
CA HIS A 53 -11.65 -33.55 -9.39
C HIS A 53 -10.74 -33.61 -10.63
N PHE A 54 -11.25 -33.23 -11.80
CA PHE A 54 -10.49 -33.23 -13.04
C PHE A 54 -9.76 -31.90 -13.28
N ASP A 55 -10.36 -30.82 -12.83
CA ASP A 55 -9.88 -29.45 -13.05
C ASP A 55 -8.64 -29.10 -12.18
N ASP A 56 -8.18 -27.86 -12.29
CA ASP A 56 -7.16 -27.32 -11.38
C ASP A 56 -7.71 -27.16 -9.96
N CYS A 57 -6.84 -27.23 -8.95
CA CYS A 57 -7.28 -27.08 -7.57
C CYS A 57 -7.70 -25.62 -7.32
N PRO A 58 -8.77 -25.38 -6.54
CA PRO A 58 -9.11 -24.02 -6.11
C PRO A 58 -7.96 -23.43 -5.29
N PRO A 59 -7.85 -22.10 -5.14
CA PRO A 59 -6.87 -21.50 -4.26
C PRO A 59 -7.04 -21.96 -2.81
N CYS A 60 -5.97 -21.87 -2.01
CA CYS A 60 -5.99 -22.33 -0.62
C CYS A 60 -7.00 -21.51 0.21
N PRO A 61 -8.04 -22.11 0.83
CA PRO A 61 -9.05 -21.40 1.61
C PRO A 61 -8.65 -21.09 3.05
N GLN A 62 -7.43 -21.47 3.46
CA GLN A 62 -6.98 -21.28 4.84
C GLN A 62 -6.94 -19.79 5.20
N LEU A 63 -7.51 -19.42 6.34
CA LEU A 63 -7.46 -18.06 6.83
C LEU A 63 -6.11 -17.78 7.50
N ILE A 64 -5.60 -16.58 7.26
CA ILE A 64 -4.39 -16.05 7.89
C ILE A 64 -4.71 -14.72 8.56
N LYS A 65 -4.29 -14.58 9.82
CA LYS A 65 -4.42 -13.35 10.60
C LYS A 65 -3.07 -12.69 10.69
N ALA A 66 -2.95 -11.50 10.10
CA ALA A 66 -1.73 -10.71 10.10
C ALA A 66 -1.92 -9.46 10.95
N VAL A 67 -0.84 -8.98 11.54
CA VAL A 67 -0.81 -7.71 12.30
C VAL A 67 -0.02 -6.69 11.49
N CYS A 68 -0.46 -5.44 11.49
CA CYS A 68 0.26 -4.36 10.87
C CYS A 68 1.54 -4.04 11.67
N TYR A 69 2.60 -3.56 11.02
CA TYR A 69 3.81 -3.10 11.72
C TYR A 69 3.53 -2.04 12.81
N CYS A 70 2.43 -1.28 12.71
CA CYS A 70 2.06 -0.31 13.74
C CYS A 70 1.37 -0.93 14.97
N GLY A 71 0.91 -2.18 14.89
CA GLY A 71 0.19 -2.89 15.94
C GLY A 71 -1.25 -2.40 16.21
N ARG A 72 -1.76 -1.45 15.41
CA ARG A 72 -3.11 -0.87 15.60
C ARG A 72 -4.19 -1.50 14.74
N VAL A 73 -3.79 -2.26 13.73
CA VAL A 73 -4.68 -2.88 12.75
C VAL A 73 -4.21 -4.31 12.56
N ASP A 74 -5.11 -5.25 12.69
CA ASP A 74 -4.98 -6.60 12.19
C ASP A 74 -5.86 -6.79 10.95
N GLU A 75 -5.53 -7.80 10.16
CA GLU A 75 -6.26 -8.14 8.96
C GLU A 75 -6.39 -9.66 8.87
N LEU A 76 -7.60 -10.10 8.55
CA LEU A 76 -7.91 -11.50 8.26
C LEU A 76 -8.11 -11.64 6.75
N THR A 77 -7.36 -12.55 6.12
CA THR A 77 -7.45 -12.80 4.67
C THR A 77 -7.29 -14.29 4.37
N ILE A 78 -7.66 -14.70 3.16
CA ILE A 78 -7.37 -16.03 2.65
C ILE A 78 -5.91 -16.13 2.20
N CYS A 79 -5.26 -17.24 2.53
CA CYS A 79 -3.89 -17.59 2.17
C CYS A 79 -3.61 -17.54 0.66
N GLY A 80 -4.56 -17.97 -0.18
CA GLY A 80 -4.46 -17.85 -1.63
C GLY A 80 -4.92 -16.52 -2.23
N GLY A 81 -5.35 -15.57 -1.39
CA GLY A 81 -5.82 -14.26 -1.83
C GLY A 81 -4.69 -13.32 -2.28
N GLU A 82 -5.06 -12.22 -2.94
CA GLU A 82 -4.07 -11.22 -3.39
C GLU A 82 -3.39 -10.49 -2.25
N LYS A 83 -4.13 -10.23 -1.17
CA LYS A 83 -3.60 -9.57 0.03
C LYS A 83 -2.49 -10.38 0.69
N ALA A 84 -2.65 -11.70 0.74
CA ALA A 84 -1.66 -12.62 1.29
C ALA A 84 -0.33 -12.60 0.50
N LYS A 85 -0.35 -12.27 -0.80
CA LYS A 85 0.88 -12.15 -1.62
C LYS A 85 1.81 -11.04 -1.13
N ARG A 86 1.28 -10.03 -0.42
CA ARG A 86 2.06 -8.91 0.12
C ARG A 86 2.79 -9.26 1.43
N TYR A 87 2.48 -10.41 2.02
CA TYR A 87 3.05 -10.81 3.29
C TYR A 87 4.35 -11.58 3.04
N HIS A 88 5.44 -11.10 3.63
CA HIS A 88 6.74 -11.80 3.60
C HIS A 88 6.72 -12.94 4.64
N LEU A 89 6.15 -14.09 4.27
CA LEU A 89 5.89 -15.23 5.16
C LEU A 89 7.03 -16.27 5.21
N GLU A 90 8.20 -15.95 4.65
CA GLU A 90 9.35 -16.84 4.67
C GLU A 90 9.88 -17.00 6.11
N GLY A 91 9.97 -18.25 6.58
CA GLY A 91 10.48 -18.57 7.92
C GLY A 91 9.55 -18.20 9.07
N VAL A 92 8.27 -17.90 8.79
CA VAL A 92 7.25 -17.68 9.82
C VAL A 92 6.67 -19.03 10.24
N ASP A 93 6.74 -19.35 11.53
CA ASP A 93 6.02 -20.48 12.13
C ASP A 93 4.63 -19.98 12.59
N PRO A 94 3.55 -20.24 11.84
CA PRO A 94 2.24 -19.73 12.20
C PRO A 94 1.68 -20.43 13.44
N LEU A 95 1.05 -19.66 14.32
CA LEU A 95 0.27 -20.20 15.43
C LEU A 95 -1.19 -20.36 15.01
N GLU A 96 -1.80 -21.49 15.34
CA GLU A 96 -3.22 -21.70 15.09
C GLU A 96 -4.03 -21.06 16.22
N ASP A 97 -4.97 -20.19 15.87
CA ASP A 97 -5.83 -19.49 16.81
C ASP A 97 -7.29 -19.49 16.34
N ASP A 98 -8.22 -19.50 17.29
CA ASP A 98 -9.65 -19.52 17.03
C ASP A 98 -10.14 -18.11 16.69
N LEU A 99 -11.00 -17.99 15.69
CA LEU A 99 -11.50 -16.70 15.25
C LEU A 99 -12.72 -16.28 16.05
N ASP A 100 -12.72 -15.05 16.54
CA ASP A 100 -13.88 -14.44 17.18
C ASP A 100 -14.76 -13.65 16.18
N ALA A 101 -15.86 -13.09 16.68
CA ALA A 101 -16.79 -12.32 15.86
C ALA A 101 -16.19 -11.01 15.33
N CYS A 102 -15.23 -10.41 16.04
CA CYS A 102 -14.53 -9.20 15.60
C CYS A 102 -13.59 -9.54 14.44
N ASP A 103 -12.87 -10.65 14.54
CA ASP A 103 -11.97 -11.12 13.49
C ASP A 103 -12.72 -11.42 12.19
N LEU A 104 -13.89 -12.06 12.29
CA LEU A 104 -14.71 -12.38 11.12
C LEU A 104 -15.30 -11.13 10.45
N ALA A 105 -15.53 -10.06 11.21
CA ALA A 105 -15.96 -8.77 10.66
C ALA A 105 -14.85 -8.06 9.87
N CYS A 106 -13.58 -8.37 10.16
CA CYS A 106 -12.42 -7.86 9.40
C CYS A 106 -12.20 -8.62 8.08
N LEU A 107 -12.84 -9.78 7.89
CA LEU A 107 -12.78 -10.53 6.64
C LEU A 107 -13.64 -9.87 5.57
N SER A 108 -13.13 -9.77 4.34
CA SER A 108 -13.92 -9.22 3.23
C SER A 108 -15.10 -10.16 2.90
N GLU A 109 -16.21 -9.62 2.40
CA GLU A 109 -17.37 -10.45 2.00
C GLU A 109 -17.01 -11.48 0.92
N ALA A 110 -16.11 -11.12 0.00
CA ALA A 110 -15.60 -12.03 -1.02
C ALA A 110 -14.79 -13.18 -0.41
N ASP A 111 -13.91 -12.87 0.55
CA ASP A 111 -13.12 -13.88 1.24
C ASP A 111 -13.98 -14.76 2.14
N ALA A 112 -14.95 -14.17 2.85
CA ALA A 112 -15.91 -14.91 3.66
C ALA A 112 -16.75 -15.86 2.80
N ALA A 113 -17.26 -15.41 1.64
CA ALA A 113 -18.00 -16.24 0.71
C ALA A 113 -17.18 -17.42 0.19
N PHE A 114 -15.88 -17.22 -0.08
CA PHE A 114 -14.98 -18.28 -0.51
C PHE A 114 -14.60 -19.26 0.61
N ALA A 115 -14.45 -18.81 1.85
CA ALA A 115 -14.05 -19.64 2.98
C ALA A 115 -15.19 -20.53 3.53
N ARG A 116 -16.45 -20.08 3.42
CA ARG A 116 -17.65 -20.77 3.95
C ARG A 116 -17.81 -22.22 3.50
N PRO A 117 -17.70 -22.56 2.20
CA PRO A 117 -17.83 -23.94 1.72
C PRO A 117 -16.83 -24.92 2.36
N TYR A 118 -15.69 -24.40 2.82
CA TYR A 118 -14.59 -25.19 3.35
C TYR A 118 -14.53 -25.22 4.88
N SER A 119 -15.52 -24.65 5.57
CA SER A 119 -15.52 -24.49 7.03
C SER A 119 -14.26 -23.81 7.59
N ALA A 120 -13.57 -23.02 6.76
CA ALA A 120 -12.30 -22.38 7.13
C ALA A 120 -12.48 -21.17 8.07
N LEU A 121 -13.73 -20.75 8.32
CA LEU A 121 -14.07 -19.60 9.17
C LEU A 121 -13.82 -19.81 10.67
N ASN A 122 -13.54 -21.03 11.12
CA ASN A 122 -13.43 -21.31 12.54
C ASN A 122 -12.02 -21.03 13.10
N ARG A 123 -10.98 -21.08 12.27
CA ARG A 123 -9.58 -21.03 12.74
C ARG A 123 -8.67 -20.38 11.72
N ALA A 124 -7.74 -19.54 12.20
CA ALA A 124 -6.74 -18.89 11.36
C ALA A 124 -5.32 -19.20 11.80
N LEU A 125 -4.40 -18.99 10.86
CA LEU A 125 -2.96 -18.99 11.11
C LEU A 125 -2.50 -17.56 11.43
N PHE A 126 -2.06 -17.34 12.65
CA PHE A 126 -1.46 -16.08 13.06
C PHE A 126 -0.02 -15.99 12.57
N VAL A 127 0.26 -14.99 11.73
CA VAL A 127 1.55 -14.81 11.05
C VAL A 127 2.38 -13.64 11.58
N GLY A 128 1.90 -12.94 12.62
CA GLY A 128 2.61 -11.82 13.22
C GLY A 128 2.62 -10.56 12.36
N THR A 129 3.66 -9.72 12.51
CA THR A 129 3.73 -8.40 11.88
C THR A 129 4.36 -8.45 10.50
N VAL A 130 3.54 -8.53 9.45
CA VAL A 130 4.02 -8.80 8.08
C VAL A 130 3.56 -7.78 7.02
N PHE A 131 2.81 -6.74 7.42
CA PHE A 131 2.28 -5.75 6.46
C PHE A 131 2.18 -4.32 7.02
N SER A 132 1.99 -3.36 6.12
CA SER A 132 1.75 -1.95 6.42
C SER A 132 0.31 -1.56 6.07
N CYS A 133 -0.35 -0.82 6.96
CA CYS A 133 -1.70 -0.29 6.73
C CYS A 133 -1.74 0.99 5.89
N GLU A 134 -0.60 1.43 5.35
CA GLU A 134 -0.48 2.60 4.47
C GLU A 134 -0.93 3.94 5.10
N GLN A 135 -1.24 3.95 6.40
CA GLN A 135 -1.52 5.15 7.17
C GLN A 135 -0.24 5.77 7.73
N ALA A 136 -0.28 7.05 8.11
CA ALA A 136 0.83 7.70 8.79
C ALA A 136 1.19 6.94 10.09
N CYS A 137 2.48 6.59 10.24
CA CYS A 137 3.00 5.80 11.35
C CYS A 137 2.64 6.43 12.72
N GLY A 138 2.87 7.73 12.86
CA GLY A 138 2.45 8.52 14.03
C GLY A 138 3.14 8.14 15.35
N ARG A 139 4.08 7.19 15.35
CA ARG A 139 4.91 6.83 16.50
C ARG A 139 5.71 8.04 16.96
N MET A 140 5.90 8.18 18.27
CA MET A 140 6.68 9.27 18.85
C MET A 140 8.15 9.07 18.50
N LEU A 141 8.79 10.06 17.88
CA LEU A 141 10.21 10.00 17.57
C LEU A 141 11.05 10.15 18.85
N ASN A 142 12.32 9.75 18.80
CA ASN A 142 13.25 9.83 19.94
C ASN A 142 13.43 11.25 20.49
N CYS A 143 13.14 12.28 19.69
CA CYS A 143 13.11 13.67 20.13
C CYS A 143 11.96 14.00 21.11
N ARG A 144 10.95 13.13 21.27
CA ARG A 144 9.75 13.27 22.12
C ARG A 144 8.82 14.45 21.81
N HIS A 145 9.09 15.24 20.78
CA HIS A 145 8.27 16.39 20.37
C HIS A 145 7.58 16.20 19.01
N HIS A 146 8.10 15.31 18.17
CA HIS A 146 7.59 15.08 16.82
C HIS A 146 7.15 13.63 16.65
N ARG A 147 6.12 13.44 15.81
CA ARG A 147 5.61 12.13 15.41
C ARG A 147 6.13 11.78 14.03
N CYS A 148 6.34 10.49 13.79
CA CYS A 148 6.72 9.98 12.47
C CYS A 148 5.60 10.29 11.45
N GLN A 149 5.93 11.06 10.41
CA GLN A 149 5.02 11.38 9.30
C GLN A 149 5.12 10.41 8.13
N ALA A 150 6.09 9.48 8.15
CA ALA A 150 6.19 8.45 7.14
C ALA A 150 4.97 7.51 7.20
N LEU A 151 4.66 6.86 6.09
CA LEU A 151 3.70 5.77 6.06
C LEU A 151 4.13 4.66 7.02
N CYS A 152 3.18 3.85 7.45
CA CYS A 152 3.47 2.70 8.31
C CYS A 152 4.56 1.85 7.65
N HIS A 153 5.57 1.52 8.44
CA HIS A 153 6.81 0.92 7.94
C HIS A 153 7.32 -0.13 8.94
N PRO A 154 8.09 -1.11 8.48
CA PRO A 154 8.78 -2.05 9.36
C PRO A 154 9.89 -1.35 10.15
N GLY A 155 10.27 -1.94 11.28
CA GLY A 155 11.38 -1.48 12.11
C GLY A 155 11.17 -0.12 12.79
N ASP A 156 12.27 0.46 13.27
CA ASP A 156 12.29 1.72 14.00
C ASP A 156 12.07 2.94 13.09
N CYS A 157 11.48 4.00 13.68
CA CYS A 157 11.29 5.25 12.95
C CYS A 157 12.62 5.97 12.75
N GLN A 158 12.75 6.60 11.58
CA GLN A 158 13.87 7.50 11.31
C GLN A 158 13.91 8.64 12.34
N PRO A 159 15.11 9.14 12.69
CA PRO A 159 15.24 10.24 13.62
C PRO A 159 14.52 11.49 13.11
N CYS A 160 14.24 12.40 14.04
CA CYS A 160 13.55 13.64 13.73
C CYS A 160 14.39 14.50 12.76
N GLN A 161 13.84 14.75 11.57
CA GLN A 161 14.49 15.53 10.50
C GLN A 161 14.67 17.01 10.87
N LEU A 162 14.01 17.49 11.93
CA LEU A 162 14.17 18.84 12.46
C LEU A 162 15.28 18.97 13.50
N LEU A 163 15.93 17.87 13.89
CA LEU A 163 17.09 17.93 14.78
C LEU A 163 18.20 18.80 14.18
N PRO A 164 18.96 19.52 15.02
CA PRO A 164 20.10 20.33 14.59
C PRO A 164 21.02 19.59 13.59
N ALA A 165 21.34 18.33 13.87
CA ALA A 165 22.23 17.51 13.05
C ALA A 165 21.69 17.18 11.63
N PHE A 166 20.38 17.25 11.41
CA PHE A 166 19.74 16.90 10.12
C PHE A 166 19.17 18.12 9.37
N CYS A 167 19.07 19.28 10.03
CA CYS A 167 18.52 20.51 9.45
C CYS A 167 19.60 21.59 9.43
N LEU A 168 20.42 21.59 8.37
CA LEU A 168 21.61 22.44 8.22
C LEU A 168 21.41 23.61 7.24
N THR A 169 20.22 23.76 6.67
CA THR A 169 19.88 24.80 5.70
C THR A 169 18.64 25.58 6.11
N CYS A 170 18.45 26.77 5.52
CA CYS A 170 17.20 27.54 5.64
C CYS A 170 15.98 26.67 5.32
N PRO A 171 14.76 27.07 5.72
CA PRO A 171 13.53 26.40 5.28
C PRO A 171 13.37 26.31 3.75
N CYS A 172 14.09 27.15 3.01
CA CYS A 172 14.18 27.15 1.55
C CYS A 172 15.19 26.17 0.94
N GLY A 173 16.04 25.52 1.74
CA GLY A 173 17.11 24.61 1.30
C GLY A 173 18.35 25.25 0.67
N ARG A 174 18.31 26.54 0.31
CA ARG A 174 19.35 27.20 -0.52
C ARG A 174 20.57 27.69 0.24
N VAL A 175 20.40 28.12 1.48
CA VAL A 175 21.46 28.77 2.26
C VAL A 175 21.75 27.91 3.50
N PRO A 176 23.00 27.51 3.72
CA PRO A 176 23.38 26.79 4.94
C PRO A 176 23.24 27.70 6.17
N LEU A 177 22.83 27.14 7.30
CA LEU A 177 22.56 27.89 8.52
C LEU A 177 23.82 28.57 9.09
N SER A 178 25.01 28.00 8.87
CA SER A 178 26.30 28.61 9.24
C SER A 178 26.52 30.00 8.64
N LYS A 179 25.86 30.34 7.53
CA LYS A 179 25.96 31.68 6.91
C LYS A 179 24.90 32.65 7.41
N LEU A 180 23.90 32.18 8.16
CA LEU A 180 22.78 32.98 8.65
C LEU A 180 22.97 33.41 10.10
N THR A 181 23.88 32.78 10.84
CA THR A 181 24.21 33.14 12.22
C THR A 181 25.53 33.88 12.29
N MET A 182 25.65 34.81 13.24
CA MET A 182 26.88 35.54 13.49
C MET A 182 27.98 34.66 14.11
N SER A 183 27.58 33.58 14.78
CA SER A 183 28.46 32.58 15.38
C SER A 183 29.13 31.67 14.36
N GLY A 184 28.57 31.56 13.14
CA GLY A 184 29.00 30.59 12.14
C GLY A 184 28.59 29.15 12.46
N ASP A 185 27.73 28.93 13.48
CA ASP A 185 27.32 27.60 13.89
C ASP A 185 26.59 26.85 12.75
N PRO A 186 27.03 25.65 12.34
CA PRO A 186 26.42 24.90 11.24
C PRO A 186 24.98 24.48 11.49
N HIS A 187 24.53 24.48 12.75
CA HIS A 187 23.17 24.13 13.14
C HIS A 187 22.25 25.34 13.32
N GLY A 188 22.75 26.55 13.08
CA GLY A 188 21.99 27.79 13.20
C GLY A 188 21.70 28.19 14.65
N ASP A 189 22.64 27.93 15.57
CA ASP A 189 22.52 28.17 17.02
C ASP A 189 21.38 27.36 17.68
N ARG A 190 20.97 26.26 17.03
CA ARG A 190 19.90 25.39 17.51
C ARG A 190 20.47 24.26 18.36
N THR A 191 19.82 24.02 19.50
CA THR A 191 20.16 22.92 20.42
C THR A 191 19.13 21.80 20.40
N ARG A 192 17.89 22.11 19.98
CA ARG A 192 16.76 21.18 19.98
C ARG A 192 15.99 21.27 18.66
N CYS A 193 15.27 20.21 18.33
CA CYS A 193 14.43 20.16 17.12
C CYS A 193 13.26 21.15 17.13
N THR A 194 12.91 21.70 18.30
CA THR A 194 11.84 22.69 18.48
C THR A 194 12.31 24.12 18.26
N ASP A 195 13.62 24.35 18.24
CA ASP A 195 14.18 25.69 18.09
C ASP A 195 13.88 26.18 16.66
N PRO A 196 13.52 27.46 16.49
CA PRO A 196 13.17 28.01 15.19
C PRO A 196 14.35 27.91 14.22
N VAL A 197 14.07 27.54 12.98
CA VAL A 197 15.09 27.47 11.92
C VAL A 197 15.31 28.88 11.37
N PRO A 198 16.56 29.40 11.34
CA PRO A 198 16.85 30.70 10.75
C PRO A 198 16.40 30.82 9.29
N VAL A 199 15.74 31.93 8.96
CA VAL A 199 15.29 32.24 7.59
C VAL A 199 16.31 33.13 6.89
N CYS A 200 16.53 32.88 5.60
CA CYS A 200 17.43 33.73 4.80
C CYS A 200 16.65 34.92 4.20
N PRO A 201 17.34 36.01 3.80
CA PRO A 201 16.67 37.18 3.21
C PRO A 201 16.25 36.97 1.74
N ASN A 202 16.62 35.84 1.12
CA ASN A 202 16.38 35.57 -0.29
C ASN A 202 14.92 35.21 -0.58
N VAL A 203 14.54 35.30 -1.86
CA VAL A 203 13.27 34.76 -2.35
C VAL A 203 13.26 33.25 -2.15
N CYS A 204 12.12 32.73 -1.68
CA CYS A 204 11.96 31.35 -1.30
C CYS A 204 12.11 30.40 -2.49
N ASP A 205 11.41 30.70 -3.60
CA ASP A 205 11.34 29.92 -4.85
C ASP A 205 11.09 28.41 -4.67
N ARG A 206 10.65 27.97 -3.49
CA ARG A 206 10.16 26.60 -3.31
C ARG A 206 8.97 26.41 -4.23
N PRO A 207 8.90 25.32 -5.01
CA PRO A 207 7.76 25.07 -5.87
C PRO A 207 6.51 24.92 -4.99
N ASN A 208 5.46 25.65 -5.30
CA ASN A 208 4.20 25.53 -4.57
C ASN A 208 3.60 24.13 -4.84
N PRO A 209 3.19 23.37 -3.82
CA PRO A 209 2.70 22.00 -3.99
C PRO A 209 1.49 21.87 -4.92
N VAL A 210 0.69 22.93 -5.09
CA VAL A 210 -0.51 22.90 -5.93
C VAL A 210 -0.22 23.17 -7.40
N CYS A 211 0.59 24.19 -7.70
CA CYS A 211 0.78 24.69 -9.07
C CYS A 211 2.21 24.53 -9.60
N GLY A 212 3.16 24.06 -8.79
CA GLY A 212 4.57 23.91 -9.16
C GLY A 212 5.35 25.22 -9.34
N HIS A 213 4.67 26.36 -9.47
CA HIS A 213 5.33 27.67 -9.61
C HIS A 213 6.23 28.03 -8.41
N PRO A 214 7.36 28.71 -8.66
CA PRO A 214 8.27 29.15 -7.61
C PRO A 214 7.60 30.19 -6.70
N CYS A 215 7.78 30.05 -5.39
CA CYS A 215 7.24 30.99 -4.41
C CYS A 215 7.95 32.37 -4.49
N PRO A 216 7.23 33.48 -4.79
CA PRO A 216 7.81 34.81 -4.92
C PRO A 216 8.05 35.51 -3.57
N ALA A 217 7.62 34.92 -2.45
CA ALA A 217 7.81 35.49 -1.13
C ALA A 217 9.26 35.33 -0.65
N LYS A 218 9.67 36.14 0.34
CA LYS A 218 10.93 35.92 1.07
C LYS A 218 10.91 34.57 1.78
N CYS A 219 12.08 33.99 2.06
CA CYS A 219 12.17 32.76 2.84
C CYS A 219 11.38 32.90 4.14
N HIS A 220 10.56 31.90 4.41
CA HIS A 220 9.64 31.89 5.53
C HIS A 220 9.61 30.48 6.14
N ALA A 221 9.25 30.40 7.41
CA ALA A 221 8.95 29.13 8.04
C ALA A 221 7.57 28.62 7.57
N GLY A 222 7.40 27.30 7.50
CA GLY A 222 6.11 26.68 7.14
C GLY A 222 5.80 26.64 5.63
N GLU A 223 4.51 26.49 5.32
CA GLU A 223 3.97 26.30 3.96
C GLU A 223 3.97 27.60 3.13
N CYS A 224 4.21 27.47 1.82
CA CYS A 224 4.28 28.61 0.92
C CYS A 224 2.92 29.31 0.78
N PRO A 225 2.87 30.66 0.75
CA PRO A 225 1.62 31.38 0.52
C PRO A 225 0.99 31.00 -0.83
N PRO A 226 -0.34 31.12 -0.95
CA PRO A 226 -1.06 30.74 -2.16
C PRO A 226 -0.55 31.51 -3.38
N CYS A 227 -0.36 30.79 -4.48
CA CYS A 227 0.13 31.37 -5.72
C CYS A 227 -0.97 32.21 -6.39
N LYS A 228 -0.62 33.41 -6.88
CA LYS A 228 -1.52 34.33 -7.59
C LYS A 228 -1.39 34.23 -9.13
N LEU A 229 -0.56 33.33 -9.63
CA LEU A 229 -0.38 33.12 -11.07
C LEU A 229 -1.54 32.33 -11.65
N THR A 230 -1.69 32.36 -12.97
CA THR A 230 -2.66 31.56 -13.72
C THR A 230 -2.00 30.34 -14.35
N THR A 231 -2.70 29.22 -14.35
CA THR A 231 -2.25 27.98 -14.99
C THR A 231 -3.28 27.55 -16.02
N LYS A 232 -2.81 27.06 -17.17
CA LYS A 232 -3.64 26.44 -18.20
C LYS A 232 -3.89 24.99 -17.84
N ILE A 233 -5.15 24.65 -17.55
CA ILE A 233 -5.56 23.27 -17.30
C ILE A 233 -6.21 22.75 -18.57
N THR A 234 -5.61 21.71 -19.13
CA THR A 234 -6.21 20.94 -20.22
C THR A 234 -7.14 19.88 -19.63
N CYS A 235 -8.33 19.74 -20.20
CA CYS A 235 -9.21 18.64 -19.86
C CYS A 235 -8.55 17.31 -20.25
N ARG A 236 -8.80 16.24 -19.49
CA ARG A 236 -8.29 14.89 -19.79
C ARG A 236 -8.69 14.40 -21.19
N CYS A 237 -9.80 14.88 -21.74
CA CYS A 237 -10.24 14.55 -23.09
C CYS A 237 -9.59 15.41 -24.19
N GLY A 238 -8.67 16.33 -23.84
CA GLY A 238 -7.91 17.19 -24.75
C GLY A 238 -8.71 18.31 -25.44
N ARG A 239 -10.03 18.33 -25.30
CA ARG A 239 -10.93 19.20 -26.10
C ARG A 239 -11.10 20.62 -25.58
N SER A 240 -10.73 20.88 -24.33
CA SER A 240 -10.85 22.20 -23.75
C SER A 240 -9.66 22.51 -22.84
N THR A 241 -9.20 23.74 -22.92
CA THR A 241 -8.18 24.29 -22.04
C THR A 241 -8.78 25.51 -21.38
N LYS A 242 -8.77 25.55 -20.05
CA LYS A 242 -9.22 26.71 -19.29
C LYS A 242 -8.04 27.31 -18.55
N GLU A 243 -7.95 28.63 -18.59
CA GLU A 243 -7.04 29.38 -17.72
C GLU A 243 -7.76 29.60 -16.39
N VAL A 244 -7.15 29.12 -15.31
CA VAL A 244 -7.65 29.36 -13.95
C VAL A 244 -6.53 29.89 -13.09
N THR A 245 -6.87 30.64 -12.05
CA THR A 245 -5.86 31.08 -11.08
C THR A 245 -5.42 29.89 -10.22
N CYS A 246 -4.15 29.88 -9.78
CA CYS A 246 -3.63 28.82 -8.92
C CYS A 246 -4.42 28.72 -7.60
N SER A 247 -4.95 29.84 -7.09
CA SER A 247 -5.83 29.87 -5.91
C SER A 247 -7.17 29.19 -6.15
N GLU A 248 -7.80 29.42 -7.31
CA GLU A 248 -9.05 28.73 -7.68
C GLU A 248 -8.80 27.25 -7.95
N PHE A 249 -7.67 26.92 -8.58
CA PHE A 249 -7.26 25.54 -8.80
C PHE A 249 -7.01 24.79 -7.49
N ALA A 250 -6.37 25.44 -6.51
CA ALA A 250 -6.20 24.90 -5.16
C ALA A 250 -7.55 24.59 -4.49
N ALA A 251 -8.52 25.51 -4.61
CA ALA A 251 -9.86 25.34 -4.07
C ALA A 251 -10.65 24.20 -4.77
N GLN A 252 -10.48 24.06 -6.09
CA GLN A 252 -11.08 22.98 -6.88
C GLN A 252 -10.46 21.61 -6.57
N MET A 253 -9.12 21.56 -6.41
CA MET A 253 -8.38 20.35 -5.99
C MET A 253 -8.78 19.90 -4.59
N ALA A 254 -8.95 20.82 -3.64
CA ALA A 254 -9.42 20.49 -2.29
C ALA A 254 -10.87 19.94 -2.29
N SER A 255 -11.69 20.33 -3.27
CA SER A 255 -13.08 19.86 -3.42
C SER A 255 -13.23 18.59 -4.26
N SER A 256 -12.24 18.19 -5.06
CA SER A 256 -12.30 16.95 -5.86
C SER A 256 -11.82 15.71 -5.11
N VAL A 257 -11.01 15.87 -4.06
CA VAL A 257 -10.62 14.77 -3.14
C VAL A 257 -11.83 14.23 -2.36
N VAL A 258 -12.89 15.03 -2.20
CA VAL A 258 -14.16 14.58 -1.58
C VAL A 258 -15.16 13.99 -2.58
N LEU A 259 -14.84 13.93 -3.88
CA LEU A 259 -15.73 13.40 -4.92
C LEU A 259 -15.13 12.19 -5.65
N SER A 260 -14.47 11.28 -4.91
CA SER A 260 -14.07 9.95 -5.41
C SER A 260 -14.61 8.80 -4.54
N LEU A 261 -15.44 9.10 -3.54
CA LEU A 261 -16.07 8.10 -2.65
C LEU A 261 -17.55 7.84 -2.96
N GLN A 262 -18.12 8.50 -3.97
CA GLN A 262 -19.47 8.20 -4.45
C GLN A 262 -19.44 8.25 -5.98
N HIS A 263 -19.27 7.08 -6.61
CA HIS A 263 -19.96 6.65 -7.84
C HIS A 263 -19.37 5.28 -8.25
N SER A 264 -19.93 4.22 -7.69
CA SER A 264 -19.86 2.87 -8.24
C SER A 264 -21.27 2.48 -8.69
N VAL A 265 -21.46 2.37 -10.00
CA VAL A 265 -22.37 1.52 -10.82
C VAL A 265 -22.32 2.18 -12.22
N ASP A 266 -21.88 1.60 -13.33
CA ASP A 266 -21.63 0.24 -13.79
C ASP A 266 -20.57 0.28 -14.92
N GLY A 267 -19.85 -0.83 -15.15
CA GLY A 267 -19.48 -1.23 -16.52
C GLY A 267 -18.08 -0.87 -17.07
N GLU A 268 -17.29 -1.93 -17.25
CA GLU A 268 -16.28 -2.14 -18.31
C GLU A 268 -14.87 -1.49 -18.21
N VAL A 269 -13.95 -2.33 -17.72
CA VAL A 269 -12.57 -2.62 -18.15
C VAL A 269 -11.78 -1.60 -19.00
N GLY A 270 -10.61 -1.20 -18.47
CA GLY A 270 -9.51 -0.64 -19.26
C GLY A 270 -8.32 -0.30 -18.37
N GLY A 271 -7.21 -1.03 -18.50
CA GLY A 271 -6.05 -1.00 -17.60
C GLY A 271 -5.37 0.37 -17.46
N VAL A 272 -4.83 0.61 -16.27
CA VAL A 272 -4.04 1.79 -15.92
C VAL A 272 -2.57 1.45 -16.12
N GLU A 273 -1.96 1.99 -17.18
CA GLU A 273 -0.50 2.06 -17.30
C GLU A 273 -0.04 3.45 -16.84
N VAL A 274 0.91 3.47 -15.90
CA VAL A 274 1.54 4.67 -15.35
C VAL A 274 2.52 5.25 -16.38
N GLY A 275 2.04 6.18 -17.21
CA GLY A 275 2.86 6.94 -18.14
C GLY A 275 3.53 8.15 -17.50
N SER A 276 4.84 8.06 -17.27
CA SER A 276 5.74 9.14 -16.83
C SER A 276 5.62 10.40 -17.69
N VAL A 277 5.47 11.57 -17.06
CA VAL A 277 5.45 12.87 -17.74
C VAL A 277 6.90 13.31 -18.01
N LEU A 278 7.34 13.25 -19.27
CA LEU A 278 8.57 13.92 -19.71
C LEU A 278 8.36 15.44 -19.69
N LEU A 279 9.23 16.13 -18.94
CA LEU A 279 9.37 17.58 -19.00
C LEU A 279 10.32 17.93 -20.15
N GLU A 280 9.78 18.39 -21.28
CA GLU A 280 10.60 19.06 -22.29
C GLU A 280 10.90 20.51 -21.85
N SER A 281 12.18 20.82 -21.73
CA SER A 281 12.71 22.16 -21.44
C SER A 281 12.69 22.99 -22.73
N PRO A 282 12.30 24.28 -22.70
CA PRO A 282 12.43 25.12 -23.88
C PRO A 282 13.91 25.51 -24.07
N THR A 283 14.38 25.25 -25.28
CA THR A 283 15.65 25.66 -25.82
C THR A 283 15.88 27.17 -25.70
N ARG A 284 17.09 27.55 -25.27
CA ARG A 284 17.80 28.70 -25.83
C ARG A 284 19.30 28.48 -25.77
#